data_AF-A0A667FK69-F1
#
_entry.id   AF-A0A667FK69-F1
#
_cell.length_a   1.000
_cell.length_b   1.000
_cell.length_c   1.000
_cell.angle_alpha   90.00
_cell.angle_beta   90.00
_cell.angle_gamma   90.00
#
_symmetry.space_group_name_H-M   'P 1'
#
loop_
_entity.id
_entity.type
_entity.pdbx_description
1 polymer ?
#
loop_
_entity_poly.entity_id
_entity_poly.type
_entity_poly.pdbx_seq_one_letter_code
_entity_poly.pdbx_strand_id
1 'polypeptide(L)'
;MPTQALLPILLLSVLLPLLQVQGGHRTLNRMQKIEQFNEVKVCEKHTNIYMCRRPCEYHQDCQANNICCSTFCGNICMTLG
;
A
#
# COMPACT_ATOMS: atom_id res chain seq x y z
N MET A 1 19.73 -8.90 50.32
CA MET A 1 19.39 -7.51 49.93
C MET A 1 19.03 -7.50 48.44
N PRO A 2 17.76 -7.73 48.06
CA PRO A 2 17.35 -7.84 46.64
C PRO A 2 17.14 -6.48 45.98
N THR A 3 17.48 -5.37 46.65
CA THR A 3 17.30 -3.99 46.17
C THR A 3 18.32 -3.57 45.11
N GLN A 4 19.49 -4.21 45.08
CA GLN A 4 20.54 -3.93 44.08
C GLN A 4 20.15 -4.35 42.66
N ALA A 5 19.25 -5.33 42.52
CA ALA A 5 18.74 -5.76 41.22
C ALA A 5 17.56 -4.92 40.72
N LEU A 6 16.86 -4.20 41.60
CA LEU A 6 15.70 -3.38 41.21
C LEU A 6 16.11 -2.18 40.37
N LEU A 7 17.23 -1.53 40.74
CA LEU A 7 17.75 -0.34 40.06
C LEU A 7 18.14 -0.59 38.59
N PRO A 8 18.91 -1.64 38.24
CA PRO A 8 19.21 -1.95 36.85
C PRO A 8 17.97 -2.42 36.06
N ILE A 9 17.02 -3.11 36.71
CA ILE A 9 15.76 -3.51 36.08
C ILE A 9 14.90 -2.29 35.71
N LEU A 10 14.82 -1.29 36.60
CA LEU A 10 14.08 -0.05 36.36
C LEU A 10 14.73 0.82 35.28
N LEU A 11 16.07 0.80 35.21
CA LEU A 11 16.80 1.47 34.13
C LEU A 11 16.56 0.82 32.77
N LEU A 12 16.54 -0.52 32.69
CA LEU A 12 16.20 -1.22 31.46
C LEU A 12 14.77 -0.93 31.01
N SER A 13 13.79 -0.97 31.91
CA SER A 13 12.38 -0.76 31.54
C SER A 13 12.08 0.63 30.98
N VAL A 14 12.86 1.65 31.37
CA VAL A 14 12.74 3.02 30.83
C VAL A 14 13.49 3.21 29.51
N LEU A 15 14.59 2.47 29.28
CA LEU A 15 15.41 2.62 28.06
C LEU A 15 14.92 1.78 26.87
N LEU A 16 14.33 0.61 27.11
CA LEU A 16 13.82 -0.27 26.03
C LEU A 16 12.74 0.38 25.12
N PRO A 17 11.82 1.24 25.60
CA PRO A 17 10.78 1.87 24.76
C PRO A 17 11.33 2.81 23.67
N LEU A 18 12.51 3.41 23.87
CA LEU A 18 13.12 4.31 22.88
C LEU A 18 13.57 3.57 21.60
N LEU A 19 13.72 2.25 21.67
CA LEU A 19 14.26 1.45 20.56
C LEU A 19 13.18 0.91 19.59
N GLN A 20 11.89 1.11 19.87
CA GLN A 20 10.80 0.46 19.14
C GLN A 20 10.22 1.29 17.97
N VAL A 21 10.89 2.33 17.49
CA VAL A 21 10.45 3.09 16.30
C VAL A 21 11.44 2.93 15.15
N GLN A 22 11.78 1.69 14.82
CA GLN A 22 12.11 1.34 13.44
C GLN A 22 10.87 0.71 12.81
N GLY A 23 9.84 1.55 12.64
CA GLY A 23 8.77 1.25 11.69
C GLY A 23 9.42 1.15 10.31
N GLY A 24 9.79 -0.07 9.93
CA GLY A 24 10.31 -0.34 8.60
C GLY A 24 9.30 0.19 7.59
N HIS A 25 9.70 1.24 6.86
CA HIS A 25 8.99 1.64 5.67
C HIS A 25 8.94 0.37 4.80
N ARG A 26 7.76 -0.25 4.67
CA ARG A 26 7.52 -1.17 3.58
C ARG A 26 7.60 -0.31 2.33
N THR A 27 8.82 -0.12 1.82
CA THR A 27 9.02 0.26 0.43
C THR A 27 8.27 -0.80 -0.35
N LEU A 28 7.12 -0.40 -0.88
CA LEU A 28 6.39 -1.14 -1.88
C LEU A 28 7.32 -1.16 -3.11
N ASN A 29 8.32 -2.04 -3.10
CA ASN A 29 9.18 -2.36 -4.25
C ASN A 29 8.38 -3.15 -5.29
N ARG A 30 7.16 -2.68 -5.56
CA ARG A 30 6.33 -3.02 -6.70
C ARG A 30 6.26 -1.85 -7.68
N MET A 31 7.17 -0.89 -7.60
CA MET A 31 7.23 0.21 -8.58
C MET A 31 8.14 -0.10 -9.78
N GLN A 32 9.14 -0.99 -9.64
CA GLN A 32 10.03 -1.33 -10.77
C GLN A 32 9.47 -2.34 -11.78
N LYS A 33 8.34 -3.00 -11.50
CA LYS A 33 7.68 -3.85 -12.52
C LYS A 33 6.68 -3.07 -13.38
N ILE A 34 6.35 -1.82 -13.01
CA ILE A 34 5.34 -1.00 -13.72
C ILE A 34 6.00 0.03 -14.65
N GLU A 35 7.31 0.25 -14.58
CA GLU A 35 8.02 1.10 -15.56
C GLU A 35 8.11 0.48 -16.96
N GLN A 36 7.67 -0.77 -17.14
CA GLN A 36 7.86 -1.50 -18.41
C GLN A 36 6.60 -1.64 -19.28
N PHE A 37 5.42 -1.23 -18.82
CA PHE A 37 4.24 -1.10 -19.69
C PHE A 37 3.98 0.37 -19.97
N ASN A 38 4.72 0.84 -20.97
CA ASN A 38 4.69 2.15 -21.59
C ASN A 38 3.29 2.75 -21.74
N GLU A 39 3.26 4.08 -21.59
CA GLU A 39 2.10 4.96 -21.64
C GLU A 39 1.33 4.98 -20.31
N VAL A 40 1.60 5.99 -19.48
CA VAL A 40 0.75 6.35 -18.32
C VAL A 40 -0.58 6.82 -18.91
N LYS A 41 -1.42 5.88 -19.31
CA LYS A 41 -2.76 6.20 -19.73
C LYS A 41 -3.54 6.53 -18.47
N VAL A 42 -3.81 7.81 -18.31
CA VAL A 42 -4.43 8.35 -17.11
C VAL A 42 -5.84 7.79 -17.04
N CYS A 43 -6.11 7.01 -15.98
CA CYS A 43 -7.46 6.58 -15.66
C CYS A 43 -8.38 7.80 -15.58
N GLU A 44 -9.61 7.67 -16.10
CA GLU A 44 -10.58 8.75 -16.04
C GLU A 44 -10.78 9.21 -14.59
N LYS A 45 -10.69 10.52 -14.35
CA LYS A 45 -10.67 11.10 -13.00
C LYS A 45 -11.99 10.87 -12.25
N HIS A 46 -13.11 10.74 -12.95
CA HIS A 46 -14.43 10.59 -12.36
C HIS A 46 -15.01 9.21 -12.62
N THR A 47 -15.06 8.41 -11.57
CA THR A 47 -15.62 7.07 -11.61
C THR A 47 -17.02 7.10 -11.01
N ASN A 48 -18.05 6.72 -11.76
CA ASN A 48 -19.40 6.63 -11.20
C ASN A 48 -19.56 5.35 -10.35
N ILE A 49 -20.34 5.41 -9.27
CA ILE A 49 -20.67 4.27 -8.39
C ILE A 49 -21.12 3.03 -9.16
N TYR A 50 -21.85 3.15 -10.26
CA TYR A 50 -22.29 1.96 -11.03
C TYR A 50 -21.11 1.17 -11.66
N MET A 51 -19.96 1.81 -11.88
CA MET A 51 -18.75 1.18 -12.43
C MET A 51 -18.07 0.24 -11.43
N CYS A 52 -18.39 0.36 -10.13
CA CYS A 52 -17.80 -0.46 -9.06
C CYS A 52 -18.16 -1.95 -9.13
N ARG A 53 -18.98 -2.36 -10.11
CA ARG A 53 -19.39 -3.76 -10.33
C ARG A 53 -18.36 -4.61 -11.07
N ARG A 54 -17.27 -4.01 -11.56
CA ARG A 54 -16.24 -4.69 -12.36
C ARG A 54 -14.86 -4.61 -11.69
N PRO A 55 -14.64 -5.35 -10.60
CA PRO A 55 -13.35 -5.36 -9.92
C PRO A 55 -12.26 -6.02 -10.79
N CYS A 56 -11.00 -5.65 -10.55
CA CYS A 56 -9.83 -6.24 -11.20
C CYS A 56 -8.61 -6.17 -10.26
N GLU A 57 -7.62 -7.03 -10.51
CA GLU A 57 -6.31 -6.94 -9.84
C GLU A 57 -5.20 -6.56 -10.84
N TYR A 58 -5.38 -6.94 -12.10
CA TYR A 58 -4.44 -6.74 -13.20
C TYR A 58 -5.13 -6.17 -14.44
N HIS A 59 -4.38 -5.48 -15.31
CA HIS A 59 -4.91 -4.98 -16.59
C HIS A 59 -5.47 -6.11 -17.48
N GLN A 60 -4.92 -7.32 -17.38
CA GLN A 60 -5.32 -8.49 -18.16
C GLN A 60 -6.71 -9.02 -17.77
N ASP A 61 -7.21 -8.67 -16.58
CA ASP A 61 -8.55 -9.04 -16.12
C ASP A 61 -9.63 -8.24 -16.86
N CYS A 62 -9.24 -7.12 -17.47
CA CYS A 62 -10.14 -6.21 -18.15
C CYS A 62 -10.28 -6.57 -19.63
N GLN A 63 -11.53 -6.58 -20.11
CA GLN A 63 -11.82 -6.88 -21.51
C GLN A 63 -11.51 -5.68 -22.42
N ALA A 64 -11.11 -5.96 -23.66
CA ALA A 64 -10.83 -4.98 -24.70
C ALA A 64 -9.74 -3.97 -24.30
N ASN A 65 -9.96 -2.68 -24.56
CA ASN A 65 -8.98 -1.61 -24.30
C ASN A 65 -9.13 -0.99 -22.90
N ASN A 66 -9.73 -1.73 -21.97
CA ASN A 66 -9.89 -1.26 -20.59
C ASN A 66 -8.65 -1.59 -19.77
N ILE A 67 -8.34 -0.74 -18.79
CA ILE A 67 -7.24 -0.94 -17.84
C ILE A 67 -7.80 -1.03 -16.43
N CYS A 68 -7.04 -1.68 -15.55
CA CYS A 68 -7.37 -1.76 -14.13
C CYS A 68 -6.90 -0.51 -13.40
N CYS A 69 -7.85 0.29 -12.93
CA CYS A 69 -7.62 1.57 -12.29
C CYS A 69 -7.93 1.51 -10.80
N SER A 70 -7.15 2.21 -9.99
CA SER A 70 -7.45 2.40 -8.57
C SER A 70 -8.44 3.55 -8.39
N THR A 71 -9.55 3.27 -7.70
CA THR A 71 -10.68 4.19 -7.54
C THR A 71 -11.18 4.17 -6.09
N PHE A 72 -12.21 4.98 -5.77
CA PHE A 72 -12.78 5.02 -4.42
C PHE A 72 -13.45 3.69 -3.99
N CYS A 73 -13.84 2.84 -4.94
CA CYS A 73 -14.40 1.51 -4.65
C CYS A 73 -13.39 0.37 -4.78
N GLY A 74 -12.09 0.71 -4.86
CA GLY A 74 -11.01 -0.24 -5.11
C GLY A 74 -10.61 -0.27 -6.59
N ASN A 75 -9.98 -1.37 -6.98
CA ASN A 75 -9.48 -1.54 -8.34
C ASN A 75 -10.60 -2.02 -9.27
N ILE A 76 -10.88 -1.25 -10.32
CA ILE A 76 -11.95 -1.56 -11.29
C ILE A 76 -11.49 -1.35 -12.74
N CYS A 77 -12.12 -2.08 -13.67
CA CYS A 77 -11.83 -1.93 -15.09
C CYS A 77 -12.46 -0.65 -15.64
N MET A 78 -11.63 0.22 -16.23
CA MET A 78 -12.04 1.50 -16.82
C MET A 78 -11.51 1.66 -18.23
N THR A 79 -12.24 2.40 -19.06
CA THR A 79 -11.78 2.79 -20.40
C THR A 79 -10.77 3.92 -20.28
N LEU A 80 -9.84 3.95 -21.23
CA LEU A 80 -8.86 5.00 -21.38
C LEU A 80 -9.56 6.28 -21.89
N GLY A 81 -9.33 7.40 -21.19
CA GLY A 81 -9.82 8.73 -21.60
C GLY A 81 -8.91 9.40 -22.62
#